data_AF-A0A7Z9BYY3-F1
#
_entry.id   AF-A0A7Z9BYY3-F1
#
_cell.length_a   1.000
_cell.length_b   1.000
_cell.length_c   1.000
_cell.angle_alpha   90.00
_cell.angle_beta   90.00
_cell.angle_gamma   90.00
#
_symmetry.space_group_name_H-M   'P 1'
#
loop_
_entity.id
_entity.type
_entity.pdbx_description
1 polymer ?
#
loop_
_entity_poly.entity_id
_entity_poly.type
_entity_poly.pdbx_seq_one_letter_code
_entity_poly.pdbx_strand_id
1 'polypeptide(L)'
;MSTNRKKRTPSTSRPTSAISDKVKVTVSLTADSAQQVEAMAKELGLSKSELFEHLAKEKLNHGTEQKETTPSTSSETTETVNVESAAPSTKEAELKQQIEEQANTIQNLQQQLARVSELEAQLAQTVTSATYEALKQEAEQLKQTVADLQAQLKQKVTQTVDSKTYKALQKASEKQQSTITQLETQLTRISELEQQLAAAIPAETHQALQQELEQERNTKGQLNQQIEALEKEIHESNSSLAQLQMKQEKITELEAKLAHSIPAETYKQLEYLCTNQRTQLATLEQKLADLVSTKIQQQETTNPTVNYDALKNYLQEQDNLINVLQKRVVELQGLASFGESQLSKWRNRSYNS
;
A
#
# COMPACT_ATOMS: atom_id res chain seq x y z
N MET A 1 -32.01 -24.42 -1.38
CA MET A 1 -32.56 -23.05 -1.35
C MET A 1 -31.41 -22.09 -1.63
N SER A 2 -31.14 -21.86 -2.91
CA SER A 2 -30.05 -21.00 -3.40
C SER A 2 -30.59 -19.62 -3.75
N THR A 3 -29.97 -18.54 -3.28
CA THR A 3 -30.01 -17.26 -4.00
C THR A 3 -28.66 -16.55 -3.95
N ASN A 4 -28.09 -16.42 -5.15
CA ASN A 4 -26.91 -15.64 -5.52
C ASN A 4 -27.14 -14.15 -5.26
N ARG A 5 -26.14 -13.43 -4.72
CA ARG A 5 -26.07 -11.96 -4.87
C ARG A 5 -24.66 -11.50 -5.24
N LYS A 6 -24.42 -11.46 -6.56
CA LYS A 6 -23.34 -10.73 -7.24
C LYS A 6 -23.29 -9.27 -6.75
N LYS A 7 -22.16 -8.83 -6.19
CA LYS A 7 -21.86 -7.39 -6.02
C LYS A 7 -21.13 -6.88 -7.26
N ARG A 8 -21.70 -5.83 -7.85
CA ARG A 8 -21.26 -5.12 -9.05
C ARG A 8 -20.08 -4.21 -8.69
N THR A 9 -19.06 -4.19 -9.55
CA THR A 9 -18.04 -3.15 -9.62
C THR A 9 -18.64 -1.87 -10.23
N PRO A 10 -18.27 -0.66 -9.79
CA PRO A 10 -18.62 0.57 -10.48
C PRO A 10 -17.59 0.91 -11.57
N SER A 11 -18.11 1.28 -12.73
CA SER A 11 -17.42 1.67 -13.96
C SER A 11 -16.85 3.09 -13.89
N THR A 12 -15.63 3.23 -14.40
CA THR A 12 -15.11 4.28 -15.30
C THR A 12 -15.83 5.63 -15.33
N SER A 13 -15.15 6.68 -14.86
CA SER A 13 -15.39 8.07 -15.25
C SER A 13 -14.27 8.58 -16.15
N ARG A 14 -14.62 8.89 -17.40
CA ARG A 14 -13.83 9.60 -18.43
C ARG A 14 -13.93 11.12 -18.20
N PRO A 15 -12.88 11.91 -18.52
CA PRO A 15 -13.06 13.25 -19.05
C PRO A 15 -12.76 13.29 -20.55
N THR A 16 -13.63 14.01 -21.24
CA THR A 16 -13.67 14.41 -22.66
C THR A 16 -12.42 15.22 -23.05
N SER A 17 -11.71 14.77 -24.10
CA SER A 17 -11.66 15.39 -25.45
C SER A 17 -10.93 16.73 -25.54
N ALA A 18 -9.64 16.68 -25.90
CA ALA A 18 -9.00 17.67 -26.76
C ALA A 18 -8.68 17.00 -28.10
N ILE A 19 -9.23 17.57 -29.16
CA ILE A 19 -9.18 17.10 -30.54
C ILE A 19 -7.76 17.30 -31.08
N SER A 20 -7.11 16.21 -31.52
CA SER A 20 -6.18 16.26 -32.63
C SER A 20 -6.33 14.95 -33.40
N ASP A 21 -6.82 15.02 -34.63
CA ASP A 21 -6.91 13.89 -35.54
C ASP A 21 -5.51 13.43 -35.92
N LYS A 22 -4.92 12.57 -35.08
CA LYS A 22 -3.72 11.82 -35.44
C LYS A 22 -4.16 10.54 -36.12
N VAL A 23 -4.24 10.56 -37.44
CA VAL A 23 -4.32 9.37 -38.27
C VAL A 23 -3.13 8.48 -37.91
N LYS A 24 -3.41 7.37 -37.21
CA LYS A 24 -2.38 6.43 -36.75
C LYS A 24 -2.01 5.53 -37.93
N VAL A 25 -1.07 5.98 -38.75
CA VAL A 25 -0.48 5.15 -39.81
C VAL A 25 0.54 4.21 -39.17
N THR A 26 0.18 2.94 -39.01
CA THR A 26 1.10 1.89 -38.57
C THR A 26 1.83 1.34 -39.79
N VAL A 27 3.07 1.77 -40.01
CA VAL A 27 3.96 1.16 -41.01
C VAL A 27 4.87 0.16 -40.30
N SER A 28 4.69 -1.12 -40.58
CA SER A 28 5.60 -2.17 -40.12
C SER A 28 6.80 -2.26 -41.08
N LEU A 29 7.98 -1.96 -40.56
CA LEU A 29 9.26 -2.08 -41.26
C LEU A 29 9.90 -3.43 -40.94
N THR A 30 10.62 -4.02 -41.90
CA THR A 30 11.49 -5.18 -41.64
C THR A 30 12.65 -4.77 -40.75
N ALA A 31 13.20 -5.70 -39.95
CA ALA A 31 14.23 -5.40 -38.94
C ALA A 31 15.42 -4.62 -39.53
N ASP A 32 15.88 -4.99 -40.73
CA ASP A 32 16.99 -4.34 -41.42
C ASP A 32 16.66 -2.88 -41.80
N SER A 33 15.45 -2.64 -42.31
CA SER A 33 15.01 -1.29 -42.66
C SER A 33 14.79 -0.39 -41.44
N ALA A 34 14.38 -0.96 -40.30
CA ALA A 34 14.27 -0.22 -39.04
C ALA A 34 15.65 0.21 -38.50
N GLN A 35 16.65 -0.67 -38.63
CA GLN A 35 18.05 -0.34 -38.27
C GLN A 35 18.64 0.72 -39.20
N GLN A 36 18.34 0.66 -40.49
CA GLN A 36 18.84 1.64 -41.46
C GLN A 36 18.24 3.04 -41.24
N VAL A 37 16.94 3.11 -40.90
CA VAL A 37 16.29 4.37 -40.51
C VAL A 37 16.86 4.93 -39.22
N GLU A 38 17.19 4.06 -38.25
CA GLU A 38 17.82 4.48 -37.00
C GLU A 38 19.27 4.96 -37.19
N ALA A 39 20.01 4.34 -38.09
CA ALA A 39 21.34 4.80 -38.48
C ALA A 39 21.28 6.19 -39.15
N MET A 40 20.36 6.39 -40.11
CA MET A 40 20.15 7.68 -40.77
C MET A 40 19.68 8.77 -39.78
N ALA A 41 18.79 8.43 -38.84
CA ALA A 41 18.35 9.37 -37.81
C ALA A 41 19.49 9.82 -36.90
N LYS A 42 20.38 8.89 -36.50
CA LYS A 42 21.57 9.19 -35.70
C LYS A 42 22.62 10.01 -36.46
N GLU A 43 22.81 9.72 -37.75
CA GLU A 43 23.75 10.46 -38.61
C GLU A 43 23.31 11.92 -38.80
N LEU A 44 22.00 12.16 -38.89
CA LEU A 44 21.41 13.48 -39.05
C LEU A 44 21.13 14.19 -37.71
N GLY A 45 21.35 13.54 -36.57
CA GLY A 45 21.07 14.10 -35.24
C GLY A 45 19.59 14.33 -34.95
N LEU A 46 18.68 13.66 -35.66
CA LEU A 46 17.22 13.80 -35.57
C LEU A 46 16.60 12.58 -34.87
N SER A 47 15.42 12.77 -34.26
CA SER A 47 14.62 11.63 -33.80
C SER A 47 13.95 10.91 -34.99
N LYS A 48 13.62 9.62 -34.82
CA LYS A 48 12.92 8.83 -35.87
C LYS A 48 11.65 9.53 -36.35
N SER A 49 10.87 10.08 -35.42
CA SER A 49 9.64 10.81 -35.71
C SER A 49 9.89 12.10 -36.50
N GLU A 50 10.95 12.84 -36.17
CA GLU A 50 11.35 14.04 -36.91
C GLU A 50 11.87 13.71 -38.30
N LEU A 51 12.63 12.61 -38.46
CA LEU A 51 13.10 12.16 -39.77
C LEU A 51 11.93 11.78 -40.68
N PHE A 52 10.92 11.08 -40.18
CA PHE A 52 9.71 10.80 -40.94
C PHE A 52 8.90 12.06 -41.25
N GLU A 53 8.88 13.03 -40.33
CA GLU A 53 8.22 14.31 -40.56
C GLU A 53 8.96 15.17 -41.61
N HIS A 54 10.30 15.16 -41.61
CA HIS A 54 11.13 15.76 -42.65
C HIS A 54 10.92 15.07 -44.00
N LEU A 55 10.95 13.74 -44.06
CA LEU A 55 10.73 13.00 -45.31
C LEU A 55 9.32 13.24 -45.89
N ALA A 56 8.32 13.31 -45.03
CA ALA A 56 6.94 13.58 -45.43
C ALA A 56 6.75 15.03 -45.92
N LYS A 57 7.49 15.99 -45.36
CA LYS A 57 7.47 17.40 -45.79
C LYS A 57 8.34 17.64 -47.04
N GLU A 58 9.44 16.91 -47.21
CA GLU A 58 10.43 17.13 -48.27
C GLU A 58 10.07 16.43 -49.59
N LYS A 59 9.29 15.33 -49.55
CA LYS A 59 8.80 14.64 -50.77
C LYS A 59 7.65 15.34 -51.51
N LEU A 60 7.22 16.52 -51.06
CA LEU A 60 6.25 17.34 -51.80
C LEU A 60 6.88 18.27 -52.84
N ASN A 61 8.22 18.27 -53.05
CA ASN A 61 8.86 19.36 -53.81
C ASN A 61 9.87 18.99 -54.92
N HIS A 62 9.87 17.78 -55.51
CA HIS A 62 10.62 17.52 -56.75
C HIS A 62 9.87 16.58 -57.72
N GLY A 63 9.19 17.18 -58.70
CA GLY A 63 8.65 16.52 -59.88
C GLY A 63 9.60 16.59 -61.07
N THR A 64 10.01 15.41 -61.55
CA THR A 64 10.14 15.00 -62.97
C THR A 64 10.60 16.01 -64.02
N GLU A 65 11.80 15.81 -64.58
CA GLU A 65 12.05 15.95 -66.03
C GLU A 65 13.10 14.90 -66.51
N GLN A 66 12.63 13.88 -67.23
CA GLN A 66 13.44 13.06 -68.14
C GLN A 66 12.83 13.23 -69.54
N LYS A 67 13.65 13.58 -70.54
CA LYS A 67 13.27 13.67 -71.95
C LYS A 67 14.34 13.02 -72.82
N GLU A 68 14.06 11.82 -73.31
CA GLU A 68 14.74 11.19 -74.43
C GLU A 68 13.99 11.52 -75.73
N THR A 69 14.71 11.86 -76.81
CA THR A 69 14.19 11.81 -78.19
C THR A 69 15.33 11.48 -79.17
N THR A 70 15.15 10.39 -79.92
CA THR A 70 15.90 10.01 -81.13
C THR A 70 15.28 10.64 -82.39
N PRO A 71 16.03 10.85 -83.50
CA PRO A 71 15.46 11.28 -84.78
C PRO A 71 15.55 10.20 -85.88
N SER A 72 14.71 10.34 -86.91
CA SER A 72 14.83 9.65 -88.21
C SER A 72 14.48 10.64 -89.33
N THR A 73 15.27 10.72 -90.40
CA THR A 73 14.87 11.36 -91.67
C THR A 73 15.63 10.76 -92.87
N SER A 74 14.90 10.69 -93.97
CA SER A 74 15.02 10.04 -95.29
C SER A 74 15.84 10.83 -96.34
N SER A 75 16.07 10.21 -97.51
CA SER A 75 16.55 10.80 -98.79
C SER A 75 16.00 9.93 -99.97
N GLU A 76 15.83 10.30 -101.25
CA GLU A 76 16.64 11.15 -102.15
C GLU A 76 16.01 11.32 -103.58
N THR A 77 16.47 12.36 -104.34
CA THR A 77 16.78 12.53 -105.82
C THR A 77 15.75 12.28 -106.97
N THR A 78 15.90 12.75 -108.24
CA THR A 78 16.95 13.38 -109.12
C THR A 78 16.29 13.93 -110.43
N GLU A 79 17.10 14.58 -111.31
CA GLU A 79 17.15 14.49 -112.82
C GLU A 79 17.04 15.85 -113.59
N THR A 80 17.56 16.18 -114.79
CA THR A 80 18.45 15.66 -115.90
C THR A 80 18.62 16.83 -116.96
N VAL A 81 19.75 17.11 -117.67
CA VAL A 81 20.32 16.65 -118.99
C VAL A 81 20.11 17.54 -120.26
N ASN A 82 21.17 17.64 -121.11
CA ASN A 82 21.28 17.79 -122.60
C ASN A 82 21.01 19.13 -123.36
N VAL A 83 21.46 19.42 -124.61
CA VAL A 83 22.60 19.12 -125.56
C VAL A 83 22.24 19.64 -126.99
N GLU A 84 23.26 19.93 -127.84
CA GLU A 84 23.34 19.90 -129.35
C GLU A 84 22.90 21.09 -130.29
N SER A 85 23.92 21.63 -131.00
CA SER A 85 24.14 21.90 -132.48
C SER A 85 23.09 22.49 -133.47
N ALA A 86 23.50 23.53 -134.26
CA ALA A 86 23.70 23.55 -135.74
C ALA A 86 23.56 24.96 -136.43
N ALA A 87 24.38 25.22 -137.46
CA ALA A 87 24.74 26.48 -138.17
C ALA A 87 23.77 26.88 -139.35
N PRO A 88 23.97 27.94 -140.22
CA PRO A 88 25.20 28.71 -140.48
C PRO A 88 25.10 30.23 -140.82
N SER A 89 26.30 30.82 -140.92
CA SER A 89 26.69 32.04 -141.64
C SER A 89 26.40 33.40 -140.98
N THR A 90 27.48 34.16 -140.77
CA THR A 90 27.64 35.42 -140.00
C THR A 90 27.43 35.35 -138.48
N LYS A 91 26.57 34.47 -137.95
CA LYS A 91 26.57 34.10 -136.52
C LYS A 91 27.76 33.20 -136.13
N GLU A 92 28.44 32.57 -137.09
CA GLU A 92 29.47 31.55 -136.84
C GLU A 92 30.81 32.12 -136.34
N ALA A 93 31.12 33.39 -136.65
CA ALA A 93 32.30 34.08 -136.12
C ALA A 93 32.06 34.56 -134.68
N GLU A 94 30.88 35.13 -134.40
CA GLU A 94 30.45 35.49 -133.04
C GLU A 94 30.21 34.26 -132.17
N LEU A 95 29.61 33.18 -132.69
CA LEU A 95 29.50 31.88 -132.02
C LEU A 95 30.87 31.26 -131.79
N LYS A 96 31.83 31.31 -132.72
CA LYS A 96 33.19 30.82 -132.47
C LYS A 96 33.87 31.61 -131.37
N GLN A 97 33.76 32.94 -131.39
CA GLN A 97 34.35 33.79 -130.36
C GLN A 97 33.67 33.60 -129.00
N GLN A 98 32.34 33.44 -128.97
CA GLN A 98 31.56 33.18 -127.77
C GLN A 98 31.77 31.75 -127.23
N ILE A 99 31.98 30.76 -128.11
CA ILE A 99 32.37 29.38 -127.75
C ILE A 99 33.80 29.37 -127.23
N GLU A 100 34.72 30.15 -127.79
CA GLU A 100 36.10 30.27 -127.31
C GLU A 100 36.14 30.98 -125.93
N GLU A 101 35.38 32.06 -125.75
CA GLU A 101 35.24 32.74 -124.47
C GLU A 101 34.56 31.85 -123.43
N GLN A 102 33.48 31.14 -123.78
CA GLN A 102 32.84 30.17 -122.91
C GLN A 102 33.75 28.98 -122.60
N ALA A 103 34.54 28.49 -123.56
CA ALA A 103 35.50 27.41 -123.34
C ALA A 103 36.61 27.86 -122.37
N ASN A 104 37.12 29.07 -122.52
CA ASN A 104 38.09 29.66 -121.59
C ASN A 104 37.48 29.86 -120.19
N THR A 105 36.20 30.26 -120.12
CA THR A 105 35.48 30.43 -118.85
C THR A 105 35.23 29.08 -118.16
N ILE A 106 34.83 28.07 -118.92
CA ILE A 106 34.65 26.69 -118.45
C ILE A 106 35.98 26.11 -117.99
N GLN A 107 37.07 26.34 -118.73
CA GLN A 107 38.41 25.90 -118.35
C GLN A 107 38.88 26.59 -117.06
N ASN A 108 38.64 27.89 -116.90
CA ASN A 108 38.96 28.62 -115.67
C ASN A 108 38.12 28.11 -114.49
N LEU A 109 36.81 27.90 -114.68
CA LEU A 109 35.93 27.34 -113.65
C LEU A 109 36.32 25.90 -113.28
N GLN A 110 36.70 25.06 -114.25
CA GLN A 110 37.24 23.72 -113.98
C GLN A 110 38.55 23.79 -113.19
N GLN A 111 39.41 24.75 -113.49
CA GLN A 111 40.67 24.96 -112.76
C GLN A 111 40.41 25.47 -111.33
N GLN A 112 39.42 26.34 -111.14
CA GLN A 112 38.99 26.78 -109.81
C GLN A 112 38.38 25.64 -109.00
N LEU A 113 37.56 24.79 -109.62
CA LEU A 113 36.91 23.65 -108.96
C LEU A 113 37.93 22.59 -108.54
N ALA A 114 38.92 22.32 -109.39
CA ALA A 114 40.06 21.46 -109.04
C ALA A 114 40.85 22.03 -107.85
N ARG A 115 41.07 23.35 -107.83
CA ARG A 115 41.78 24.02 -106.74
C ARG A 115 41.01 24.04 -105.43
N VAL A 116 39.68 24.19 -105.48
CA VAL A 116 38.82 24.09 -104.29
C VAL A 116 38.82 22.67 -103.75
N SER A 117 38.71 21.66 -104.62
CA SER A 117 38.77 20.25 -104.22
C SER A 117 40.11 19.87 -103.58
N GLU A 118 41.22 20.40 -104.10
CA GLU A 118 42.55 20.19 -103.51
C GLU A 118 42.71 20.88 -102.14
N LEU A 119 42.19 22.10 -101.99
CA LEU A 119 42.18 22.81 -100.71
C LEU A 119 41.28 22.12 -99.67
N GLU A 120 40.13 21.59 -100.08
CA GLU A 120 39.24 20.80 -99.22
C GLU A 120 39.93 19.51 -98.75
N ALA A 121 40.65 18.82 -99.63
CA ALA A 121 41.44 17.64 -99.27
C ALA A 121 42.57 17.98 -98.28
N GLN A 122 43.27 19.10 -98.49
CA GLN A 122 44.31 19.57 -97.58
C GLN A 122 43.74 20.00 -96.22
N LEU A 123 42.58 20.66 -96.19
CA LEU A 123 41.90 21.06 -94.96
C LEU A 123 41.40 19.83 -94.19
N ALA A 124 40.82 18.84 -94.88
CA ALA A 124 40.37 17.59 -94.27
C ALA A 124 41.54 16.80 -93.63
N GLN A 125 42.72 16.82 -94.27
CA GLN A 125 43.89 16.10 -93.76
C GLN A 125 44.61 16.85 -92.63
N THR A 126 44.65 18.19 -92.66
CA THR A 126 45.25 19.00 -91.57
C THR A 126 44.35 19.07 -90.34
N VAL A 127 43.03 19.22 -90.52
CA VAL A 127 42.10 19.28 -89.39
C VAL A 127 42.08 17.96 -88.63
N THR A 128 42.04 16.81 -89.31
CA THR A 128 42.02 15.49 -88.65
C THR A 128 43.31 15.16 -87.90
N SER A 129 44.47 15.50 -88.47
CA SER A 129 45.77 15.28 -87.80
C SER A 129 45.99 16.24 -86.62
N ALA A 130 45.63 17.52 -86.77
CA ALA A 130 45.79 18.51 -85.70
C ALA A 130 44.83 18.26 -84.53
N THR A 131 43.58 17.86 -84.79
CA THR A 131 42.63 17.51 -83.72
C THR A 131 43.03 16.25 -82.97
N TYR A 132 43.63 15.26 -83.66
CA TYR A 132 44.08 14.03 -83.02
C TYR A 132 45.26 14.27 -82.06
N GLU A 133 46.25 15.05 -82.47
CA GLU A 133 47.38 15.39 -81.60
C GLU A 133 46.96 16.27 -80.42
N ALA A 134 46.02 17.20 -80.60
CA ALA A 134 45.47 18.00 -79.50
C ALA A 134 44.72 17.13 -78.47
N LEU A 135 43.87 16.21 -78.93
CA LEU A 135 43.13 15.29 -78.05
C LEU A 135 44.07 14.34 -77.30
N LYS A 136 45.16 13.90 -77.94
CA LYS A 136 46.19 13.07 -77.32
C LYS A 136 46.96 13.83 -76.24
N GLN A 137 47.28 15.10 -76.46
CA GLN A 137 47.90 15.95 -75.43
C GLN A 137 46.96 16.20 -74.25
N GLU A 138 45.67 16.45 -74.52
CA GLU A 138 44.65 16.61 -73.48
C GLU A 138 44.47 15.33 -72.64
N ALA A 139 44.44 14.17 -73.30
CA ALA A 139 44.38 12.88 -72.61
C ALA A 139 45.60 12.64 -71.69
N GLU A 140 46.80 13.00 -72.13
CA GLU A 140 48.01 12.85 -71.31
C GLU A 140 48.05 13.87 -70.15
N GLN A 141 47.55 15.09 -70.35
CA GLN A 141 47.38 16.08 -69.27
C GLN A 141 46.36 15.62 -68.23
N LEU A 142 45.21 15.08 -68.65
CA LEU A 142 44.20 14.55 -67.75
C LEU A 142 44.76 13.37 -66.94
N LYS A 143 45.50 12.47 -67.58
CA LYS A 143 46.17 11.34 -66.93
C LYS A 143 47.18 11.81 -65.88
N GLN A 144 47.98 12.84 -66.18
CA GLN A 144 48.90 13.43 -65.21
C GLN A 144 48.16 14.07 -64.04
N THR A 145 47.06 14.77 -64.29
CA THR A 145 46.23 15.42 -63.26
C THR A 145 45.59 14.39 -62.33
N VAL A 146 45.09 13.28 -62.88
CA VAL A 146 44.52 12.19 -62.09
C VAL A 146 45.59 11.53 -61.22
N ALA A 147 46.80 11.33 -61.73
CA ALA A 147 47.91 10.79 -60.97
C ALA A 147 48.31 11.70 -59.79
N ASP A 148 48.37 13.01 -60.00
CA ASP A 148 48.68 13.99 -58.96
C ASP A 148 47.58 14.04 -57.88
N LEU A 149 46.30 14.02 -58.28
CA LEU A 149 45.18 13.97 -57.33
C LEU A 149 45.19 12.68 -56.50
N GLN A 150 45.49 11.54 -57.11
CA GLN A 150 45.65 10.27 -56.39
C GLN A 150 46.81 10.31 -55.38
N ALA A 151 47.94 10.91 -55.76
CA ALA A 151 49.08 11.08 -54.87
C ALA A 151 48.74 11.98 -53.67
N GLN A 152 48.03 13.10 -53.90
CA GLN A 152 47.56 13.99 -52.84
C GLN A 152 46.58 13.31 -51.90
N LEU A 153 45.64 12.52 -52.42
CA LEU A 153 44.68 11.75 -51.61
C LEU A 153 45.39 10.74 -50.72
N LYS A 154 46.36 10.00 -51.28
CA LYS A 154 47.16 9.03 -50.54
C LYS A 154 47.98 9.71 -49.44
N GLN A 155 48.61 10.83 -49.73
CA GLN A 155 49.38 11.62 -48.77
C GLN A 155 48.50 12.15 -47.63
N LYS A 156 47.33 12.72 -47.97
CA LYS A 156 46.40 13.27 -46.98
C LYS A 156 45.86 12.16 -46.07
N VAL A 157 45.53 10.99 -46.61
CA VAL A 157 45.12 9.83 -45.80
C VAL A 157 46.22 9.38 -44.83
N THR A 158 47.48 9.33 -45.28
CA THR A 158 48.62 8.97 -44.40
C THR A 158 48.96 10.04 -43.34
N GLN A 159 48.64 11.31 -43.59
CA GLN A 159 48.84 12.39 -42.62
C GLN A 159 47.67 12.57 -41.65
N THR A 160 46.44 12.21 -42.05
CA THR A 160 45.23 12.46 -41.25
C THR A 160 44.90 11.32 -40.29
N VAL A 161 45.41 10.10 -40.54
CA VAL A 161 45.19 8.95 -39.66
C VAL A 161 46.53 8.39 -39.21
N ASP A 162 47.02 8.93 -38.10
CA ASP A 162 48.19 8.37 -37.43
C ASP A 162 47.82 6.94 -36.96
N SER A 163 48.50 5.92 -37.51
CA SER A 163 48.20 4.49 -37.26
C SER A 163 48.16 4.15 -35.75
N LYS A 164 48.92 4.91 -34.96
CA LYS A 164 48.92 4.84 -33.50
C LYS A 164 47.58 5.26 -32.88
N THR A 165 46.94 6.30 -33.41
CA THR A 165 45.65 6.82 -32.93
C THR A 165 44.52 5.83 -33.21
N TYR A 166 44.52 5.21 -34.40
CA TYR A 166 43.54 4.16 -34.73
C TYR A 166 43.65 2.94 -33.80
N LYS A 167 44.88 2.44 -33.58
CA LYS A 167 45.10 1.32 -32.65
C LYS A 167 44.74 1.65 -31.20
N ALA A 168 45.00 2.88 -30.76
CA ALA A 168 44.63 3.35 -29.43
C ALA A 168 43.11 3.40 -29.26
N LEU A 169 42.39 3.90 -30.27
CA LEU A 169 40.93 3.96 -30.28
C LEU A 169 40.29 2.56 -30.28
N GLN A 170 40.84 1.63 -31.06
CA GLN A 170 40.38 0.23 -31.06
C GLN A 170 40.55 -0.42 -29.68
N LYS A 171 41.71 -0.25 -29.04
CA LYS A 171 41.96 -0.77 -27.69
C LYS A 171 41.07 -0.11 -26.63
N ALA A 172 40.77 1.18 -26.78
CA ALA A 172 39.84 1.89 -25.92
C ALA A 172 38.40 1.37 -26.09
N SER A 173 37.97 1.09 -27.33
CA SER A 173 36.67 0.49 -27.64
C SER A 173 36.54 -0.92 -27.05
N GLU A 174 37.56 -1.76 -27.16
CA GLU A 174 37.56 -3.10 -26.56
C GLU A 174 37.44 -3.05 -25.03
N LYS A 175 38.15 -2.11 -24.39
CA LYS A 175 38.05 -1.88 -22.94
C LYS A 175 36.67 -1.34 -22.53
N GLN A 176 36.08 -0.46 -23.33
CA GLN A 176 34.71 0.00 -23.10
C GLN A 176 33.73 -1.15 -23.23
N GLN A 177 33.88 -2.01 -24.25
CA GLN A 177 33.03 -3.17 -24.44
C GLN A 177 33.09 -4.14 -23.26
N SER A 178 34.29 -4.40 -22.70
CA SER A 178 34.41 -5.27 -21.51
C SER A 178 33.82 -4.64 -20.24
N THR A 179 33.86 -3.31 -20.15
CA THR A 179 33.24 -2.58 -19.02
C THR A 179 31.72 -2.63 -19.13
N ILE A 180 31.18 -2.47 -20.34
CA ILE A 180 29.74 -2.58 -20.61
C ILE A 180 29.23 -3.98 -20.24
N THR A 181 29.93 -5.04 -20.67
CA THR A 181 29.50 -6.41 -20.34
C THR A 181 29.58 -6.71 -18.84
N GLN A 182 30.57 -6.15 -18.12
CA GLN A 182 30.61 -6.24 -16.66
C GLN A 182 29.43 -5.53 -16.00
N LEU A 183 29.08 -4.32 -16.45
CA LEU A 183 27.93 -3.58 -15.92
C LEU A 183 26.61 -4.30 -16.22
N GLU A 184 26.45 -4.86 -17.41
CA GLU A 184 25.28 -5.69 -17.77
C GLU A 184 25.16 -6.90 -16.85
N THR A 185 26.28 -7.57 -16.55
CA THR A 185 26.31 -8.70 -15.60
C THR A 185 25.97 -8.27 -14.18
N GLN A 186 26.38 -7.08 -13.75
CA GLN A 186 25.99 -6.54 -12.44
C GLN A 186 24.49 -6.20 -12.41
N LEU A 187 23.95 -5.67 -13.50
CA LEU A 187 22.54 -5.31 -13.59
C LEU A 187 21.63 -6.55 -13.51
N THR A 188 22.00 -7.63 -14.20
CA THR A 188 21.28 -8.91 -14.10
C THR A 188 21.37 -9.49 -12.69
N ARG A 189 22.54 -9.38 -12.05
CA ARG A 189 22.72 -9.85 -10.67
C ARG A 189 21.86 -9.07 -9.67
N ILE A 190 21.74 -7.76 -9.83
CA ILE A 190 20.85 -6.93 -9.00
C ILE A 190 19.39 -7.39 -9.16
N SER A 191 18.93 -7.58 -10.39
CA SER A 191 17.57 -8.05 -10.69
C SER A 191 17.27 -9.42 -10.06
N GLU A 192 18.22 -10.37 -10.12
CA GLU A 192 18.10 -11.66 -9.44
C GLU A 192 17.97 -11.51 -7.92
N LEU A 193 18.79 -10.65 -7.31
CA LEU A 193 18.75 -10.40 -5.88
C LEU A 193 17.44 -9.74 -5.45
N GLU A 194 16.91 -8.79 -6.24
CA GLU A 194 15.60 -8.19 -6.00
C GLU A 194 14.48 -9.24 -6.05
N GLN A 195 14.53 -10.14 -7.03
CA GLN A 195 13.55 -11.22 -7.15
C GLN A 195 13.67 -12.24 -5.99
N GLN A 196 14.90 -12.54 -5.54
CA GLN A 196 15.13 -13.37 -4.37
C GLN A 196 14.64 -12.70 -3.08
N LEU A 197 14.82 -11.39 -2.92
CA LEU A 197 14.30 -10.66 -1.76
C LEU A 197 12.76 -10.65 -1.75
N ALA A 198 12.14 -10.46 -2.92
CA ALA A 198 10.69 -10.52 -3.09
C ALA A 198 10.13 -11.92 -2.81
N ALA A 199 10.87 -12.98 -3.10
CA ALA A 199 10.51 -14.35 -2.77
C ALA A 199 10.80 -14.72 -1.30
N ALA A 200 11.87 -14.18 -0.71
CA ALA A 200 12.31 -14.43 0.66
C ALA A 200 11.48 -13.68 1.72
N ILE A 201 10.72 -12.65 1.32
CA ILE A 201 9.60 -12.11 2.09
C ILE A 201 8.32 -12.69 1.47
N PRO A 202 8.01 -13.98 1.67
CA PRO A 202 6.79 -14.53 1.11
C PRO A 202 5.62 -13.78 1.73
N ALA A 203 4.61 -13.45 0.92
CA ALA A 203 3.35 -12.88 1.41
C ALA A 203 2.75 -13.70 2.57
N GLU A 204 3.11 -14.98 2.66
CA GLU A 204 2.78 -15.91 3.74
C GLU A 204 3.32 -15.46 5.11
N THR A 205 4.54 -14.91 5.22
CA THR A 205 5.04 -14.40 6.51
C THR A 205 4.29 -13.16 6.93
N HIS A 206 3.98 -12.25 6.00
CA HIS A 206 3.17 -11.07 6.31
C HIS A 206 1.73 -11.46 6.69
N GLN A 207 1.12 -12.41 5.97
CA GLN A 207 -0.22 -12.89 6.27
C GLN A 207 -0.29 -13.65 7.60
N ALA A 208 0.73 -14.48 7.91
CA ALA A 208 0.84 -15.15 9.20
C ALA A 208 0.99 -14.15 10.34
N LEU A 209 1.88 -13.16 10.19
CA LEU A 209 2.07 -12.10 11.19
C LEU A 209 0.78 -11.30 11.40
N GLN A 210 0.03 -11.03 10.32
CA GLN A 210 -1.25 -10.33 10.40
C GLN A 210 -2.33 -11.17 11.10
N GLN A 211 -2.38 -12.48 10.86
CA GLN A 211 -3.25 -13.39 11.60
C GLN A 211 -2.88 -13.46 13.08
N GLU A 212 -1.58 -13.51 13.40
CA GLU A 212 -1.08 -13.53 14.78
C GLU A 212 -1.43 -12.23 15.53
N LEU A 213 -1.29 -11.08 14.87
CA LEU A 213 -1.70 -9.77 15.42
C LEU A 213 -3.21 -9.70 15.70
N GLU A 214 -4.03 -10.29 14.82
CA GLU A 214 -5.47 -10.35 15.01
C GLU A 214 -5.86 -11.31 16.15
N GLN A 215 -5.17 -12.45 16.27
CA GLN A 215 -5.31 -13.34 17.41
C GLN A 215 -4.95 -12.65 18.72
N GLU A 216 -3.78 -11.98 18.79
CA GLU A 216 -3.39 -11.22 19.99
C GLU A 216 -4.41 -10.15 20.36
N ARG A 217 -4.96 -9.41 19.39
CA ARG A 217 -6.01 -8.42 19.64
C ARG A 217 -7.26 -9.05 20.24
N ASN A 218 -7.69 -10.19 19.72
CA ASN A 218 -8.85 -10.91 20.24
C ASN A 218 -8.61 -11.40 21.67
N THR A 219 -7.45 -12.01 21.92
CA THR A 219 -7.06 -12.48 23.27
C THR A 219 -6.98 -11.32 24.26
N LYS A 220 -6.39 -10.20 23.85
CA LYS A 220 -6.33 -8.97 24.67
C LYS A 220 -7.73 -8.42 24.95
N GLY A 221 -8.64 -8.45 23.98
CA GLY A 221 -10.04 -8.05 24.16
C GLY A 221 -10.75 -8.92 25.20
N GLN A 222 -10.56 -10.24 25.14
CA GLN A 222 -11.13 -11.18 26.10
C GLN A 222 -10.56 -10.98 27.52
N LEU A 223 -9.24 -10.78 27.65
CA LEU A 223 -8.61 -10.49 28.93
C LEU A 223 -9.13 -9.19 29.55
N ASN A 224 -9.30 -8.14 28.75
CA ASN A 224 -9.88 -6.89 29.24
C ASN A 224 -11.32 -7.07 29.75
N GLN A 225 -12.15 -7.86 29.06
CA GLN A 225 -13.51 -8.18 29.52
C GLN A 225 -13.51 -8.97 30.83
N GLN A 226 -12.57 -9.89 31.01
CA GLN A 226 -12.41 -10.63 32.27
C GLN A 226 -11.99 -9.71 33.41
N ILE A 227 -11.06 -8.79 33.16
CA ILE A 227 -10.64 -7.78 34.14
C ILE A 227 -11.84 -6.93 34.57
N GLU A 228 -12.62 -6.42 33.62
CA GLU A 228 -13.79 -5.58 33.91
C GLU A 228 -14.86 -6.35 34.72
N ALA A 229 -15.07 -7.64 34.42
CA ALA A 229 -15.96 -8.50 35.19
C ALA A 229 -15.47 -8.71 36.64
N LEU A 230 -14.18 -8.98 36.82
CA LEU A 230 -13.57 -9.16 38.14
C LEU A 230 -13.60 -7.86 38.96
N GLU A 231 -13.34 -6.71 38.33
CA GLU A 231 -13.43 -5.40 38.98
C GLU A 231 -14.85 -5.13 39.49
N LYS A 232 -15.86 -5.51 38.70
CA LYS A 232 -17.26 -5.39 39.12
C LYS A 232 -17.59 -6.32 40.30
N GLU A 233 -17.13 -7.57 40.27
CA GLU A 233 -17.33 -8.51 41.37
C GLU A 233 -16.64 -8.05 42.67
N ILE A 234 -15.42 -7.50 42.56
CA ILE A 234 -14.71 -6.88 43.69
C ILE A 234 -15.50 -5.69 44.24
N HIS A 235 -16.06 -4.85 43.38
CA HIS A 235 -16.87 -3.71 43.80
C HIS A 235 -18.13 -4.15 44.57
N GLU A 236 -18.85 -5.15 44.06
CA GLU A 236 -20.02 -5.73 44.72
C GLU A 236 -19.67 -6.36 46.08
N SER A 237 -18.57 -7.12 46.13
CA SER A 237 -18.06 -7.71 47.37
C SER A 237 -17.68 -6.65 48.41
N ASN A 238 -17.00 -5.57 48.00
CA ASN A 238 -16.64 -4.47 48.88
C ASN A 238 -17.88 -3.73 49.42
N SER A 239 -18.92 -3.56 48.59
CA SER A 239 -20.20 -2.99 49.04
C SER A 239 -20.85 -3.85 50.11
N SER A 240 -20.88 -5.18 49.91
CA SER A 240 -21.39 -6.13 50.90
C SER A 240 -20.59 -6.10 52.21
N LEU A 241 -19.25 -6.03 52.11
CA LEU A 241 -18.38 -5.93 53.27
C LEU A 241 -18.65 -4.64 54.08
N ALA A 242 -18.86 -3.51 53.42
CA ALA A 242 -19.24 -2.26 54.08
C ALA A 242 -20.58 -2.39 54.82
N GLN A 243 -21.58 -3.05 54.22
CA GLN A 243 -22.86 -3.31 54.88
C GLN A 243 -22.71 -4.21 56.12
N LEU A 244 -21.86 -5.24 56.04
CA LEU A 244 -21.57 -6.11 57.19
C LEU A 244 -20.86 -5.35 58.31
N GLN A 245 -19.93 -4.45 57.98
CA GLN A 245 -19.29 -3.58 58.97
C GLN A 245 -20.30 -2.69 59.69
N MET A 246 -21.23 -2.06 58.96
CA MET A 246 -22.31 -1.27 59.57
C MET A 246 -23.19 -2.11 60.50
N LYS A 247 -23.50 -3.36 60.10
CA LYS A 247 -24.26 -4.28 60.96
C LYS A 247 -23.47 -4.65 62.22
N GLN A 248 -22.17 -4.87 62.10
CA GLN A 248 -21.31 -5.17 63.25
C GLN A 248 -21.25 -3.99 64.22
N GLU A 249 -21.10 -2.76 63.73
CA GLU A 249 -21.17 -1.55 64.56
C GLU A 249 -22.53 -1.40 65.25
N LYS A 250 -23.62 -1.78 64.57
CA LYS A 250 -24.94 -1.75 65.19
C LYS A 250 -25.08 -2.78 66.30
N ILE A 251 -24.53 -3.97 66.10
CA ILE A 251 -24.52 -5.02 67.12
C ILE A 251 -23.72 -4.55 68.34
N THR A 252 -22.52 -3.98 68.16
CA THR A 252 -21.72 -3.49 69.29
C THR A 252 -22.42 -2.35 70.04
N GLU A 253 -23.14 -1.46 69.34
CA GLU A 253 -23.97 -0.44 69.98
C GLU A 253 -25.10 -1.06 70.83
N LEU A 254 -25.78 -2.08 70.29
CA LEU A 254 -26.85 -2.78 70.99
C LEU A 254 -26.32 -3.58 72.19
N GLU A 255 -25.17 -4.24 72.08
CA GLU A 255 -24.49 -4.93 73.17
C GLU A 255 -24.14 -3.95 74.30
N ALA A 256 -23.60 -2.77 73.96
CA ALA A 256 -23.28 -1.73 74.95
C ALA A 256 -24.55 -1.20 75.66
N LYS A 257 -25.64 -1.01 74.91
CA LYS A 257 -26.95 -0.63 75.49
C LYS A 257 -27.51 -1.72 76.40
N LEU A 258 -27.40 -2.99 76.01
CA LEU A 258 -27.86 -4.11 76.83
C LEU A 258 -27.09 -4.17 78.14
N ALA A 259 -25.75 -4.07 78.07
CA ALA A 259 -24.87 -4.05 79.25
C ALA A 259 -25.19 -2.90 80.23
N HIS A 260 -25.58 -1.72 79.73
CA HIS A 260 -26.03 -0.61 80.58
C HIS A 260 -27.44 -0.83 81.14
N SER A 261 -28.34 -1.44 80.36
CA SER A 261 -29.75 -1.63 80.75
C SER A 261 -29.97 -2.70 81.81
N ILE A 262 -29.02 -3.64 81.92
CA ILE A 262 -29.02 -4.68 82.95
C ILE A 262 -27.76 -4.50 83.81
N PRO A 263 -27.79 -3.62 84.83
CA PRO A 263 -26.66 -3.44 85.71
C PRO A 263 -26.30 -4.79 86.34
N ALA A 264 -25.04 -5.21 86.26
CA ALA A 264 -24.55 -6.39 86.99
C ALA A 264 -24.93 -6.33 88.49
N GLU A 265 -25.07 -5.12 89.02
CA GLU A 265 -25.56 -4.82 90.35
C GLU A 265 -26.99 -5.34 90.61
N THR A 266 -27.90 -5.25 89.62
CA THR A 266 -29.27 -5.77 89.77
C THR A 266 -29.31 -7.30 89.83
N TYR A 267 -28.46 -8.00 89.07
CA TYR A 267 -28.33 -9.46 89.19
C TYR A 267 -27.77 -9.89 90.54
N LYS A 268 -26.70 -9.22 91.01
CA LYS A 268 -26.11 -9.50 92.32
C LYS A 268 -27.09 -9.23 93.47
N GLN A 269 -27.86 -8.15 93.38
CA GLN A 269 -28.90 -7.84 94.38
C GLN A 269 -30.02 -8.89 94.39
N LEU A 270 -30.46 -9.35 93.22
CA LEU A 270 -31.46 -10.41 93.13
C LEU A 270 -30.95 -11.74 93.69
N GLU A 271 -29.71 -12.10 93.39
CA GLU A 271 -29.05 -13.30 93.92
C GLU A 271 -28.90 -13.24 95.46
N TYR A 272 -28.52 -12.08 96.00
CA TYR A 272 -28.49 -11.85 97.44
C TYR A 272 -29.87 -12.00 98.09
N LEU A 273 -30.93 -11.47 97.46
CA LEU A 273 -32.29 -11.62 97.97
C LEU A 273 -32.77 -13.08 97.94
N CYS A 274 -32.51 -13.80 96.84
CA CYS A 274 -32.88 -15.22 96.72
C CYS A 274 -32.16 -16.09 97.75
N THR A 275 -30.87 -15.85 98.00
CA THR A 275 -30.10 -16.60 99.01
C THR A 275 -30.63 -16.33 100.42
N ASN A 276 -30.94 -15.07 100.76
CA ASN A 276 -31.53 -14.71 102.05
C ASN A 276 -32.94 -15.31 102.24
N GLN A 277 -33.78 -15.30 101.20
CA GLN A 277 -35.09 -15.96 101.29
C GLN A 277 -34.98 -17.47 101.50
N ARG A 278 -33.99 -18.11 100.87
CA ARG A 278 -33.73 -19.54 101.02
C ARG A 278 -33.27 -19.90 102.43
N THR A 279 -32.39 -19.10 103.04
CA THR A 279 -31.96 -19.33 104.43
C THR A 279 -33.13 -19.12 105.40
N GLN A 280 -34.01 -18.14 105.15
CA GLN A 280 -35.21 -17.95 105.95
C GLN A 280 -36.21 -19.11 105.83
N LEU A 281 -36.38 -19.70 104.62
CA LEU A 281 -37.19 -20.91 104.45
C LEU A 281 -36.62 -22.08 105.25
N ALA A 282 -35.33 -22.37 105.11
CA ALA A 282 -34.68 -23.44 105.84
C ALA A 282 -34.82 -23.27 107.37
N THR A 283 -34.73 -22.03 107.86
CA THR A 283 -34.94 -21.72 109.28
C THR A 283 -36.38 -22.02 109.74
N LEU A 284 -37.38 -21.67 108.93
CA LEU A 284 -38.77 -21.98 109.24
C LEU A 284 -39.06 -23.48 109.16
N GLU A 285 -38.50 -24.18 108.18
CA GLU A 285 -38.59 -25.64 108.06
C GLU A 285 -38.05 -26.31 109.33
N GLN A 286 -36.90 -25.85 109.84
CA GLN A 286 -36.36 -26.35 111.10
C GLN A 286 -37.32 -26.10 112.29
N LYS A 287 -37.84 -24.88 112.41
CA LYS A 287 -38.81 -24.55 113.48
C LYS A 287 -40.08 -25.39 113.40
N LEU A 288 -40.58 -25.66 112.18
CA LEU A 288 -41.72 -26.54 111.99
C LEU A 288 -41.39 -27.98 112.38
N ALA A 289 -40.20 -28.48 112.03
CA ALA A 289 -39.75 -29.81 112.44
C ALA A 289 -39.63 -29.94 113.98
N ASP A 290 -39.11 -28.92 114.64
CA ASP A 290 -38.99 -28.88 116.11
C ASP A 290 -40.38 -28.87 116.78
N LEU A 291 -41.33 -28.09 116.24
CA LEU A 291 -42.69 -27.99 116.76
C LEU A 291 -43.49 -29.28 116.56
N VAL A 292 -43.32 -29.95 115.41
CA VAL A 292 -43.90 -31.27 115.15
C VAL A 292 -43.32 -32.32 116.12
N SER A 293 -42.01 -32.28 116.37
CA SER A 293 -41.35 -33.18 117.34
C SER A 293 -41.89 -32.97 118.76
N THR A 294 -42.11 -31.72 119.15
CA THR A 294 -42.70 -31.36 120.45
C THR A 294 -44.14 -31.84 120.57
N LYS A 295 -44.94 -31.74 119.49
CA LYS A 295 -46.32 -32.23 119.44
C LYS A 295 -46.40 -33.76 119.59
N ILE A 296 -45.48 -34.50 118.98
CA ILE A 296 -45.42 -35.96 119.10
C ILE A 296 -45.12 -36.37 120.56
N GLN A 297 -44.20 -35.68 121.24
CA GLN A 297 -43.92 -35.91 122.66
C GLN A 297 -45.09 -35.58 123.60
N GLN A 298 -45.90 -34.56 123.29
CA GLN A 298 -47.06 -34.20 124.11
C GLN A 298 -48.24 -35.18 123.96
N GLN A 299 -48.38 -35.88 122.84
CA GLN A 299 -49.43 -36.89 122.65
C GLN A 299 -49.19 -38.20 123.42
N GLU A 300 -47.97 -38.45 123.92
CA GLU A 300 -47.63 -39.63 124.72
C GLU A 300 -47.87 -39.45 126.23
N THR A 301 -48.27 -38.26 126.71
CA THR A 301 -48.51 -37.98 128.14
C THR A 301 -49.95 -37.49 128.40
N THR A 302 -50.88 -38.41 128.63
CA THR A 302 -52.27 -38.07 128.98
C THR A 302 -52.46 -37.88 130.49
N ASN A 303 -52.65 -36.64 130.97
CA ASN A 303 -53.32 -36.32 132.24
C ASN A 303 -54.23 -35.08 132.08
N PRO A 304 -55.48 -35.04 132.59
CA PRO A 304 -56.53 -34.19 132.01
C PRO A 304 -56.62 -32.75 132.57
N THR A 305 -55.89 -32.40 133.63
CA THR A 305 -56.14 -31.15 134.36
C THR A 305 -55.14 -30.01 134.06
N VAL A 306 -54.08 -30.28 133.29
CA VAL A 306 -53.09 -29.28 132.80
C VAL A 306 -53.41 -28.82 131.36
N ASN A 307 -54.46 -29.37 130.76
CA ASN A 307 -54.67 -29.36 129.31
C ASN A 307 -55.26 -28.03 128.77
N TYR A 308 -55.98 -27.25 129.57
CA TYR A 308 -56.64 -26.03 129.06
C TYR A 308 -55.65 -24.88 128.79
N ASP A 309 -54.71 -24.61 129.70
CA ASP A 309 -53.71 -23.54 129.51
C ASP A 309 -52.69 -23.91 128.42
N ALA A 310 -52.33 -25.20 128.32
CA ALA A 310 -51.49 -25.70 127.24
C ALA A 310 -52.18 -25.54 125.87
N LEU A 311 -53.47 -25.89 125.78
CA LEU A 311 -54.26 -25.71 124.55
C LEU A 311 -54.44 -24.23 124.19
N LYS A 312 -54.61 -23.35 125.18
CA LYS A 312 -54.69 -21.89 124.97
C LYS A 312 -53.38 -21.31 124.44
N ASN A 313 -52.25 -21.70 125.04
CA ASN A 313 -50.93 -21.29 124.55
C ASN A 313 -50.68 -21.84 123.12
N TYR A 314 -51.10 -23.07 122.85
CA TYR A 314 -51.00 -23.68 121.52
C TYR A 314 -51.83 -22.93 120.47
N LEU A 315 -53.07 -22.57 120.79
CA LEU A 315 -53.92 -21.74 119.91
C LEU A 315 -53.28 -20.37 119.64
N GLN A 316 -52.72 -19.75 120.67
CA GLN A 316 -52.05 -18.44 120.54
C GLN A 316 -50.77 -18.54 119.70
N GLU A 317 -50.01 -19.63 119.83
CA GLU A 317 -48.83 -19.88 119.01
C GLU A 317 -49.21 -20.18 117.55
N GLN A 318 -50.32 -20.89 117.32
CA GLN A 318 -50.88 -21.05 115.97
C GLN A 318 -51.34 -19.72 115.37
N ASP A 319 -52.02 -18.86 116.12
CA ASP A 319 -52.43 -17.53 115.63
C ASP A 319 -51.22 -16.67 115.28
N ASN A 320 -50.16 -16.71 116.09
CA ASN A 320 -48.92 -16.01 115.77
C ASN A 320 -48.28 -16.54 114.49
N LEU A 321 -48.25 -17.87 114.31
CA LEU A 321 -47.71 -18.49 113.11
C LEU A 321 -48.54 -18.14 111.87
N ILE A 322 -49.87 -18.18 111.97
CA ILE A 322 -50.79 -17.80 110.88
C ILE A 322 -50.53 -16.34 110.49
N ASN A 323 -50.40 -15.43 111.45
CA ASN A 323 -50.09 -14.03 111.17
C ASN A 323 -48.74 -13.86 110.46
N VAL A 324 -47.70 -14.58 110.89
CA VAL A 324 -46.38 -14.54 110.23
C VAL A 324 -46.46 -15.08 108.81
N LEU A 325 -47.16 -16.20 108.59
CA LEU A 325 -47.34 -16.80 107.26
C LEU A 325 -48.15 -15.88 106.34
N GLN A 326 -49.23 -15.27 106.84
CA GLN A 326 -50.02 -14.30 106.09
C GLN A 326 -49.18 -13.09 105.67
N LYS A 327 -48.37 -12.54 106.58
CA LYS A 327 -47.46 -11.44 106.25
C LYS A 327 -46.48 -11.84 105.14
N ARG A 328 -45.92 -13.06 105.21
CA ARG A 328 -45.00 -13.56 104.19
C ARG A 328 -45.69 -13.80 102.84
N VAL A 329 -46.93 -14.26 102.82
CA VAL A 329 -47.71 -14.41 101.58
C VAL A 329 -47.90 -13.06 100.91
N VAL A 330 -48.20 -12.01 101.67
CA VAL A 330 -48.33 -10.65 101.13
C VAL A 330 -47.00 -10.13 100.58
N GLU A 331 -45.89 -10.36 101.28
CA GLU A 331 -44.55 -9.97 100.81
C GLU A 331 -44.17 -10.71 99.50
N LEU A 332 -44.45 -12.01 99.41
CA LEU A 332 -44.20 -12.80 98.20
C LEU A 332 -45.09 -12.36 97.03
N GLN A 333 -46.37 -12.04 97.28
CA GLN A 333 -47.26 -11.48 96.26
C GLN A 333 -46.75 -10.11 95.77
N GLY A 334 -46.26 -9.26 96.67
CA GLY A 334 -45.62 -7.99 96.32
C GLY A 334 -44.42 -8.18 95.40
N LEU A 335 -43.52 -9.12 95.73
CA LEU A 335 -42.37 -9.45 94.89
C LEU A 335 -42.75 -10.04 93.53
N ALA A 336 -43.75 -10.93 93.49
CA ALA A 336 -44.24 -11.51 92.24
C ALA A 336 -44.81 -10.43 91.31
N SER A 337 -45.65 -9.54 91.84
CA SER A 337 -46.21 -8.41 91.07
C SER A 337 -45.15 -7.44 90.57
N PHE A 338 -44.09 -7.20 91.35
CA PHE A 338 -42.94 -6.42 90.92
C PHE A 338 -42.18 -7.13 89.78
N GLY A 339 -41.95 -8.44 89.89
CA GLY A 339 -41.34 -9.26 88.85
C GLY A 339 -42.13 -9.22 87.53
N GLU A 340 -43.45 -9.38 87.59
CA GLU A 340 -44.34 -9.26 86.42
C GLU A 340 -44.27 -7.88 85.75
N SER A 341 -44.19 -6.81 86.56
CA SER A 341 -44.03 -5.44 86.05
C SER A 341 -42.68 -5.25 85.32
N GLN A 342 -41.59 -5.78 85.87
CA GLN A 342 -40.27 -5.70 85.23
C GLN A 342 -40.21 -6.53 83.95
N LEU A 343 -40.76 -7.76 83.95
CA LEU A 343 -40.89 -8.59 82.75
C LEU A 343 -41.72 -7.88 81.67
N SER A 344 -42.81 -7.24 82.05
CA SER A 344 -43.66 -6.48 81.11
C SER A 344 -42.91 -5.30 80.50
N LYS A 345 -42.11 -4.57 81.29
CA LYS A 345 -41.24 -3.49 80.79
C LYS A 345 -40.16 -4.01 79.85
N TRP A 346 -39.53 -5.13 80.19
CA TRP A 346 -38.52 -5.75 79.35
C TRP A 346 -39.14 -6.21 78.02
N ARG A 347 -40.28 -6.89 78.07
CA ARG A 347 -41.02 -7.33 76.88
C ARG A 347 -41.39 -6.14 75.98
N ASN A 348 -41.94 -5.06 76.53
CA ASN A 348 -42.27 -3.88 75.73
C ASN A 348 -41.05 -3.20 75.10
N ARG A 349 -39.86 -3.25 75.73
CA ARG A 349 -38.62 -2.71 75.15
C ARG A 349 -38.02 -3.62 74.07
N SER A 350 -38.13 -4.94 74.22
CA SER A 350 -37.59 -5.90 73.26
C SER A 350 -38.45 -6.07 71.99
N TYR A 351 -39.75 -5.76 72.06
CA TYR A 351 -40.68 -5.93 70.92
C TYR A 351 -41.12 -4.63 70.24
N ASN A 352 -40.85 -3.45 70.81
CA ASN A 352 -41.17 -2.14 70.21
C ASN A 352 -39.93 -1.31 69.81
N SER A 353 -38.76 -1.94 69.71
CA SER A 353 -37.55 -1.37 69.07
C SER A 353 -37.16 -2.23 67.88
#